data_AF-A0A1F8UHS8-F1
#
_entry.id   AF-A0A1F8UHS8-F1
#
_cell.length_a   1.000
_cell.length_b   1.000
_cell.length_c   1.000
_cell.angle_alpha   90.00
_cell.angle_beta   90.00
_cell.angle_gamma   90.00
#
_symmetry.space_group_name_H-M   'P 1'
#
loop_
_entity.id
_entity.type
_entity.pdbx_description
1 polymer ?
#
loop_
_entity_poly.entity_id
_entity_poly.type
_entity_poly.pdbx_seq_one_letter_code
_entity_poly.pdbx_strand_id
1 'polypeptide(L)'
;MTGALAREYILNLKETEDDIHEEPEEGNQTIEEEKAIRLKNKEDQQSLKLKLLDNGYNKKYMELYEIFIDTNNGELYKSGCKVRIRVNPETESVEITYKSKKITYGIGIRKREEINVEVPIDELNQHIDNFNKLGYEVSYSLLKFREEYKKDNTVVTFDKWPIIKESIEIEIRSTEVSNEMTEFESQFLDGIEYQVIKGRYGDSIKEVMNETGKTFEELTVEFREETGFDLGNICKYVEIPETDCTLNTN
;
A
#
# COMPACT_ATOMS: atom_id res chain seq x y z
N MET A 1 2.89 -19.57 10.68
CA MET A 1 1.47 -19.81 10.38
C MET A 1 0.77 -18.63 9.68
N THR A 2 1.47 -17.55 9.33
CA THR A 2 0.92 -16.31 8.74
C THR A 2 0.55 -16.42 7.25
N GLY A 3 1.17 -17.32 6.50
CA GLY A 3 0.86 -17.56 5.08
C GLY A 3 -0.40 -18.39 4.83
N ALA A 4 -0.97 -19.05 5.85
CA ALA A 4 -2.09 -19.98 5.70
C ALA A 4 -3.44 -19.28 5.46
N LEU A 5 -3.67 -18.10 6.04
CA LEU A 5 -4.94 -17.38 5.92
C LEU A 5 -5.07 -16.62 4.59
N ALA A 6 -3.99 -15.99 4.11
CA ALA A 6 -3.96 -15.48 2.74
C ALA A 6 -4.07 -16.62 1.71
N ARG A 7 -3.47 -17.79 2.00
CA ARG A 7 -3.66 -19.01 1.22
C ARG A 7 -5.11 -19.44 1.18
N GLU A 8 -5.78 -19.61 2.32
CA GLU A 8 -7.15 -20.14 2.37
C GLU A 8 -8.15 -19.16 1.75
N TYR A 9 -7.97 -17.85 1.93
CA TYR A 9 -8.84 -16.86 1.27
C TYR A 9 -8.67 -16.86 -0.26
N ILE A 10 -7.42 -16.91 -0.75
CA ILE A 10 -7.13 -16.97 -2.20
C ILE A 10 -7.49 -18.35 -2.81
N LEU A 11 -7.36 -19.42 -2.04
CA LEU A 11 -7.76 -20.77 -2.46
C LEU A 11 -9.28 -20.96 -2.46
N ASN A 12 -10.02 -20.26 -1.59
CA ASN A 12 -11.49 -20.29 -1.57
C ASN A 12 -12.15 -19.44 -2.67
N LEU A 13 -11.40 -18.58 -3.37
CA LEU A 13 -11.86 -17.92 -4.59
C LEU A 13 -11.93 -18.90 -5.79
N LYS A 14 -11.29 -20.09 -5.70
CA LYS A 14 -11.21 -21.10 -6.78
C LYS A 14 -12.38 -22.09 -6.85
N GLU A 15 -13.62 -21.67 -6.58
CA GLU A 15 -14.81 -22.51 -6.92
C GLU A 15 -15.53 -22.08 -8.21
N THR A 16 -14.97 -21.15 -8.99
CA THR A 16 -15.49 -20.82 -10.33
C THR A 16 -14.39 -20.87 -11.38
N GLU A 17 -14.37 -21.97 -12.13
CA GLU A 17 -13.57 -22.15 -13.35
C GLU A 17 -14.11 -21.25 -14.48
N ASP A 18 -13.21 -20.51 -15.15
CA ASP A 18 -13.06 -20.52 -16.61
C ASP A 18 -11.76 -19.78 -16.98
N ASP A 19 -10.84 -20.51 -17.61
CA ASP A 19 -9.50 -20.04 -18.00
C ASP A 19 -9.55 -18.99 -19.12
N ILE A 20 -9.08 -17.78 -18.83
CA ILE A 20 -8.57 -16.83 -19.82
C ILE A 20 -7.13 -16.49 -19.42
N HIS A 21 -6.16 -17.16 -20.05
CA HIS A 21 -4.75 -16.81 -19.94
C HIS A 21 -4.43 -15.66 -20.90
N GLU A 22 -4.24 -14.45 -20.38
CA GLU A 22 -3.49 -13.40 -21.07
C GLU A 22 -1.99 -13.58 -20.79
N GLU A 23 -1.15 -13.38 -21.81
CA GLU A 23 0.30 -13.46 -21.65
C GLU A 23 0.78 -12.29 -20.76
N PRO A 24 1.67 -12.54 -19.77
CA PRO A 24 2.15 -11.48 -18.89
C PRO A 24 3.00 -10.46 -19.67
N GLU A 25 2.70 -9.17 -19.49
CA GLU A 25 3.49 -8.08 -20.08
C GLU A 25 4.93 -8.05 -19.50
N GLU A 26 5.90 -7.63 -20.32
CA GLU A 26 7.29 -7.44 -19.87
C GLU A 26 7.36 -6.44 -18.71
N GLY A 27 8.24 -6.72 -17.73
CA GLY A 27 8.39 -5.89 -16.53
C GLY A 27 8.67 -4.43 -16.86
N ASN A 28 7.80 -3.54 -16.38
CA ASN A 28 7.89 -2.10 -16.63
C ASN A 28 8.71 -1.41 -15.54
N GLN A 29 9.88 -0.87 -15.91
CA GLN A 29 10.67 0.00 -15.03
C GLN A 29 10.16 1.44 -15.15
N THR A 30 9.76 2.02 -14.02
CA THR A 30 9.26 3.40 -13.95
C THR A 30 9.99 4.20 -12.88
N ILE A 31 10.15 5.50 -13.14
CA ILE A 31 10.54 6.47 -12.12
C ILE A 31 9.24 7.15 -11.67
N GLU A 32 8.92 7.02 -10.38
CA GLU A 32 7.73 7.63 -9.81
C GLU A 32 8.11 8.77 -8.88
N GLU A 33 7.35 9.86 -9.00
CA GLU A 33 7.37 10.96 -8.05
C GLU A 33 5.98 11.10 -7.41
N GLU A 34 5.95 11.03 -6.09
CA GLU A 34 4.74 10.94 -5.28
C GLU A 34 4.76 12.02 -4.17
N LYS A 35 3.58 12.52 -3.82
CA LYS A 35 3.34 13.28 -2.59
C LYS A 35 2.18 12.66 -1.83
N ALA A 36 2.47 12.15 -0.64
CA ALA A 36 1.47 11.62 0.27
C ALA A 36 1.03 12.70 1.26
N ILE A 37 -0.28 12.93 1.35
CA ILE A 37 -0.89 13.92 2.23
C ILE A 37 -2.04 13.28 3.04
N ARG A 38 -2.43 13.97 4.11
CA ARG A 38 -3.64 13.70 4.89
C ARG A 38 -4.43 14.98 5.00
N LEU A 39 -5.71 14.94 4.64
CA LEU A 39 -6.62 16.05 4.89
C LEU A 39 -7.13 15.98 6.32
N LYS A 40 -7.37 17.14 6.93
CA LYS A 40 -7.75 17.22 8.35
C LYS A 40 -9.19 16.83 8.63
N ASN A 41 -10.08 17.02 7.67
CA ASN A 41 -11.51 16.77 7.85
C ASN A 41 -12.11 16.02 6.64
N LYS A 42 -13.26 15.39 6.86
CA LYS A 42 -13.98 14.60 5.85
C LYS A 42 -14.64 15.47 4.78
N GLU A 43 -15.01 16.69 5.10
CA GLU A 43 -15.67 17.62 4.15
C GLU A 43 -14.70 18.00 3.04
N ASP A 44 -13.44 18.29 3.36
CA ASP A 44 -12.36 18.58 2.42
C ASP A 44 -12.06 17.38 1.52
N GLN A 45 -12.10 16.16 2.06
CA GLN A 45 -11.96 14.95 1.24
C GLN A 45 -13.08 14.84 0.22
N GLN A 46 -14.34 15.04 0.62
CA GLN A 46 -15.46 14.98 -0.30
C GLN A 46 -15.42 16.12 -1.32
N SER A 47 -15.06 17.32 -0.90
CA SER A 47 -14.84 18.47 -1.78
C SER A 47 -13.78 18.18 -2.84
N LEU A 48 -12.64 17.59 -2.43
CA LEU A 48 -11.59 17.18 -3.36
C LEU A 48 -12.07 16.10 -4.33
N LYS A 49 -12.78 15.07 -3.86
CA LYS A 49 -13.36 14.01 -4.72
C LYS A 49 -14.30 14.60 -5.79
N LEU A 50 -15.17 15.52 -5.41
CA LEU A 50 -16.08 16.20 -6.34
C LEU A 50 -15.30 17.05 -7.36
N LYS A 51 -14.32 17.85 -6.91
CA LYS A 51 -13.47 18.64 -7.80
C LYS A 51 -12.75 17.76 -8.83
N LEU A 52 -12.22 16.61 -8.43
CA LEU A 52 -11.56 15.68 -9.36
C LEU A 52 -12.52 15.17 -10.44
N LEU A 53 -13.72 14.75 -10.06
CA LEU A 53 -14.75 14.29 -11.01
C LEU A 53 -15.18 15.39 -11.96
N ASP A 54 -15.45 16.59 -11.45
CA ASP A 54 -15.83 17.76 -12.26
C ASP A 54 -14.75 18.16 -13.27
N ASN A 55 -13.50 17.80 -13.00
CA ASN A 55 -12.35 18.02 -13.89
C ASN A 55 -12.03 16.82 -14.78
N GLY A 56 -12.90 15.81 -14.85
CA GLY A 56 -12.81 14.69 -15.78
C GLY A 56 -11.87 13.57 -15.36
N TYR A 57 -11.58 13.42 -14.07
CA TYR A 57 -10.87 12.25 -13.57
C TYR A 57 -11.77 11.02 -13.60
N ASN A 58 -11.23 9.89 -14.05
CA ASN A 58 -11.92 8.61 -14.03
C ASN A 58 -11.76 7.98 -12.65
N LYS A 59 -12.89 7.58 -12.06
CA LYS A 59 -12.92 6.95 -10.74
C LYS A 59 -12.93 5.43 -10.85
N LYS A 60 -12.10 4.77 -10.03
CA LYS A 60 -12.10 3.33 -9.81
C LYS A 60 -12.06 3.03 -8.31
N TYR A 61 -12.81 2.03 -7.88
CA TYR A 61 -12.67 1.46 -6.53
C TYR A 61 -11.90 0.15 -6.65
N MET A 62 -11.07 -0.13 -5.66
CA MET A 62 -10.30 -1.37 -5.60
C MET A 62 -10.17 -1.83 -4.16
N GLU A 63 -10.41 -3.10 -3.94
CA GLU A 63 -9.92 -3.82 -2.77
C GLU A 63 -8.55 -4.45 -3.09
N LEU A 64 -7.53 -4.18 -2.30
CA LEU A 64 -6.16 -4.62 -2.57
C LEU A 64 -5.58 -5.37 -1.37
N TYR A 65 -5.09 -6.57 -1.63
CA TYR A 65 -4.32 -7.37 -0.67
C TYR A 65 -2.84 -7.18 -0.95
N GLU A 66 -2.10 -6.59 0.00
CA GLU A 66 -0.67 -6.33 -0.14
C GLU A 66 0.13 -7.22 0.83
N ILE A 67 0.95 -8.13 0.28
CA ILE A 67 1.88 -8.99 1.00
C ILE A 67 3.28 -8.35 0.89
N PHE A 68 3.93 -8.12 2.02
CA PHE A 68 5.25 -7.51 2.06
C PHE A 68 6.31 -8.57 2.36
N ILE A 69 7.36 -8.55 1.55
CA ILE A 69 8.47 -9.50 1.60
C ILE A 69 9.71 -8.77 2.09
N ASP A 70 10.41 -9.33 3.06
CA ASP A 70 11.68 -8.81 3.57
C ASP A 70 12.57 -9.96 4.07
N THR A 71 13.83 -9.68 4.37
CA THR A 71 14.68 -10.63 5.09
C THR A 71 14.21 -10.77 6.53
N ASN A 72 14.58 -11.86 7.22
CA ASN A 72 14.17 -12.08 8.61
C ASN A 72 14.61 -10.94 9.57
N ASN A 73 15.70 -10.25 9.25
CA ASN A 73 16.22 -9.10 9.99
C ASN A 73 15.73 -7.73 9.45
N GLY A 74 14.82 -7.69 8.47
CA GLY A 74 14.19 -6.47 7.95
C GLY A 74 15.15 -5.55 7.19
N GLU A 75 16.08 -6.09 6.40
CA GLU A 75 17.11 -5.30 5.70
C GLU A 75 16.54 -4.42 4.60
N LEU A 76 15.51 -4.85 3.87
CA LEU A 76 14.87 -4.01 2.85
C LEU A 76 14.22 -2.80 3.53
N TYR A 77 13.46 -3.02 4.59
CA TYR A 77 12.91 -1.93 5.38
C TYR A 77 14.01 -1.00 5.89
N LYS A 78 15.05 -1.51 6.56
CA LYS A 78 16.14 -0.66 7.12
C LYS A 78 16.85 0.17 6.05
N SER A 79 17.05 -0.39 4.86
CA SER A 79 17.64 0.32 3.72
C SER A 79 16.68 1.30 3.03
N GLY A 80 15.38 1.17 3.28
CA GLY A 80 14.32 1.99 2.68
C GLY A 80 13.80 1.46 1.35
N CYS A 81 14.15 0.23 1.01
CA CYS A 81 13.58 -0.51 -0.11
C CYS A 81 12.34 -1.31 0.34
N LYS A 82 11.59 -1.83 -0.63
CA LYS A 82 10.40 -2.66 -0.40
C LYS A 82 10.23 -3.67 -1.53
N VAL A 83 9.91 -4.91 -1.20
CA VAL A 83 9.29 -5.87 -2.11
C VAL A 83 7.86 -6.11 -1.64
N ARG A 84 6.91 -6.05 -2.58
CA ARG A 84 5.50 -6.29 -2.32
C ARG A 84 4.91 -7.16 -3.40
N ILE A 85 4.07 -8.10 -3.00
CA ILE A 85 3.14 -8.78 -3.90
C ILE A 85 1.75 -8.21 -3.61
N ARG A 86 1.09 -7.65 -4.62
CA ARG A 86 -0.26 -7.11 -4.53
C ARG A 86 -1.20 -8.04 -5.29
N VAL A 87 -2.30 -8.42 -4.66
CA VAL A 87 -3.39 -9.18 -5.29
C VAL A 87 -4.59 -8.24 -5.42
N ASN A 88 -5.14 -8.15 -6.63
CA ASN A 88 -6.41 -7.50 -6.89
C ASN A 88 -7.47 -8.58 -7.19
N PRO A 89 -8.37 -8.89 -6.25
CA PRO A 89 -9.39 -9.92 -6.43
C PRO A 89 -10.39 -9.56 -7.53
N GLU A 90 -10.65 -8.26 -7.77
CA GLU A 90 -11.63 -7.82 -8.77
C GLU A 90 -11.18 -8.08 -10.21
N THR A 91 -9.86 -8.08 -10.43
CA THR A 91 -9.25 -8.32 -11.75
C THR A 91 -8.46 -9.61 -11.81
N GLU A 92 -8.54 -10.42 -10.75
CA GLU A 92 -7.78 -11.67 -10.58
C GLU A 92 -6.29 -11.54 -10.91
N SER A 93 -5.70 -10.36 -10.65
CA SER A 93 -4.33 -10.05 -11.04
C SER A 93 -3.40 -9.99 -9.84
N VAL A 94 -2.15 -10.37 -10.09
CA VAL A 94 -1.07 -10.29 -9.10
C VAL A 94 0.07 -9.45 -9.67
N GLU A 95 0.49 -8.45 -8.89
CA GLU A 95 1.60 -7.55 -9.23
C GLU A 95 2.70 -7.73 -8.19
N ILE A 96 3.89 -8.11 -8.64
CA ILE A 96 5.11 -8.11 -7.84
C ILE A 96 5.84 -6.79 -8.10
N THR A 97 6.02 -6.00 -7.05
CA THR A 97 6.70 -4.70 -7.13
C THR A 97 7.95 -4.67 -6.27
N TYR A 98 9.07 -4.27 -6.85
CA TYR A 98 10.24 -3.76 -6.13
C TYR A 98 10.24 -2.23 -6.14
N LYS A 99 10.43 -1.62 -4.98
CA LYS A 99 10.48 -0.16 -4.79
C LYS A 99 11.82 0.20 -4.15
N SER A 100 12.61 1.05 -4.81
CA SER A 100 13.91 1.48 -4.30
C SER A 100 13.78 2.53 -3.19
N LYS A 101 14.93 2.88 -2.59
CA LYS A 101 14.99 3.90 -1.53
C LYS A 101 14.47 5.24 -2.05
N LYS A 102 13.56 5.85 -1.29
CA LYS A 102 13.04 7.19 -1.58
C LYS A 102 14.14 8.24 -1.48
N ILE A 103 14.17 9.15 -2.45
CA ILE A 103 14.91 10.40 -2.39
C ILE A 103 13.88 11.52 -2.26
N THR A 104 14.04 12.37 -1.23
CA THR A 104 13.11 13.48 -0.99
C THR A 104 13.68 14.76 -1.58
N TYR A 105 12.87 15.49 -2.34
CA TYR A 105 13.22 16.79 -2.89
C TYR A 105 12.10 17.80 -2.58
N GLY A 106 12.47 19.05 -2.34
CA GLY A 106 11.51 20.11 -2.00
C GLY A 106 10.68 19.81 -0.74
N ILE A 107 9.46 20.35 -0.70
CA ILE A 107 8.53 20.18 0.44
C ILE A 107 7.67 18.93 0.23
N GLY A 108 8.27 17.76 0.50
CA GLY A 108 7.52 16.51 0.65
C GLY A 108 7.30 15.70 -0.62
N ILE A 109 7.87 16.10 -1.75
CA ILE A 109 7.91 15.27 -2.97
C ILE A 109 8.95 14.18 -2.75
N ARG A 110 8.57 12.94 -3.03
CA ARG A 110 9.42 11.76 -2.91
C ARG A 110 9.54 11.12 -4.27
N LYS A 111 10.77 10.75 -4.61
CA LYS A 111 11.12 10.07 -5.85
C LYS A 111 11.69 8.70 -5.55
N ARG A 112 11.33 7.69 -6.33
CA ARG A 112 12.00 6.38 -6.32
C ARG A 112 11.84 5.66 -7.64
N GLU A 113 12.65 4.62 -7.81
CA GLU A 113 12.50 3.68 -8.90
C GLU A 113 11.54 2.56 -8.47
N GLU A 114 10.68 2.16 -9.41
CA GLU A 114 9.80 1.01 -9.26
C GLU A 114 9.97 0.06 -10.43
N ILE A 115 9.94 -1.23 -10.12
CA ILE A 115 9.88 -2.31 -11.09
C ILE A 115 8.63 -3.10 -10.76
N ASN A 116 7.68 -3.14 -11.70
CA ASN A 116 6.43 -3.88 -11.57
C ASN A 116 6.44 -5.04 -12.57
N VAL A 117 6.04 -6.22 -12.10
CA VAL A 117 5.87 -7.42 -12.91
C VAL A 117 4.50 -8.01 -12.60
N GLU A 118 3.67 -8.16 -13.61
CA GLU A 118 2.41 -8.88 -13.50
C GLU A 118 2.67 -10.37 -13.61
N VAL A 119 2.01 -11.15 -12.76
CA VAL A 119 2.11 -12.62 -12.74
C VAL A 119 0.72 -13.24 -12.61
N PRO A 120 0.51 -14.45 -13.15
CA PRO A 120 -0.73 -15.18 -12.97
C PRO A 120 -1.05 -15.44 -11.48
N ILE A 121 -2.33 -15.37 -11.12
CA ILE A 121 -2.77 -15.55 -9.72
C ILE A 121 -2.51 -16.95 -9.17
N ASP A 122 -2.53 -17.97 -10.03
CA ASP A 122 -2.22 -19.35 -9.69
C ASP A 122 -0.73 -19.59 -9.40
N GLU A 123 0.15 -18.71 -9.89
CA GLU A 123 1.60 -18.72 -9.60
C GLU A 123 1.97 -18.01 -8.30
N LEU A 124 1.03 -17.31 -7.64
CA LEU A 124 1.30 -16.54 -6.41
C LEU A 124 2.06 -17.35 -5.34
N ASN A 125 1.60 -18.57 -5.05
CA ASN A 125 2.22 -19.43 -4.04
C ASN A 125 3.65 -19.83 -4.44
N GLN A 126 3.87 -20.09 -5.73
CA GLN A 126 5.19 -20.42 -6.24
C GLN A 126 6.16 -19.25 -6.10
N HIS A 127 5.71 -18.01 -6.34
CA HIS A 127 6.53 -16.82 -6.14
C HIS A 127 6.89 -16.59 -4.67
N ILE A 128 5.94 -16.76 -3.75
CA ILE A 128 6.21 -16.71 -2.30
C ILE A 128 7.24 -17.76 -1.90
N ASP A 129 7.10 -19.00 -2.39
CA ASP A 129 8.05 -20.09 -2.13
C ASP A 129 9.44 -19.80 -2.72
N ASN A 130 9.52 -19.15 -3.88
CA ASN A 130 10.78 -18.74 -4.48
C ASN A 130 11.46 -17.64 -3.64
N PHE A 131 10.72 -16.64 -3.15
CA PHE A 131 11.28 -15.65 -2.20
C PHE A 131 11.81 -16.31 -0.93
N ASN A 132 11.06 -17.27 -0.36
CA ASN A 132 11.49 -18.07 0.79
C ASN A 132 12.83 -18.79 0.53
N LYS A 133 12.97 -19.43 -0.63
CA LYS A 133 14.23 -20.11 -1.03
C LYS A 133 15.40 -19.14 -1.22
N LEU A 134 15.12 -17.88 -1.55
CA LEU A 134 16.12 -16.82 -1.68
C LEU A 134 16.47 -16.15 -0.34
N GLY A 135 15.88 -16.59 0.78
CA GLY A 135 16.15 -16.05 2.11
C GLY A 135 15.28 -14.86 2.51
N TYR A 136 14.22 -14.56 1.75
CA TYR A 136 13.21 -13.57 2.10
C TYR A 136 11.96 -14.26 2.65
N GLU A 137 11.27 -13.64 3.60
CA GLU A 137 10.04 -14.17 4.19
C GLU A 137 8.88 -13.18 4.03
N VAL A 138 7.66 -13.72 4.10
CA VAL A 138 6.47 -12.88 4.31
C VAL A 138 6.60 -12.19 5.65
N SER A 139 6.79 -10.88 5.60
CA SER A 139 6.93 -10.03 6.77
C SER A 139 5.57 -9.69 7.36
N TYR A 140 4.69 -9.08 6.56
CA TYR A 140 3.35 -8.68 6.96
C TYR A 140 2.42 -8.60 5.77
N SER A 141 1.12 -8.61 6.03
CA SER A 141 0.08 -8.44 5.01
C SER A 141 -0.87 -7.32 5.41
N LEU A 142 -1.40 -6.61 4.43
CA LEU A 142 -2.36 -5.52 4.63
C LEU A 142 -3.53 -5.67 3.66
N LEU A 143 -4.74 -5.43 4.17
CA LEU A 143 -5.91 -5.12 3.35
C LEU A 143 -6.02 -3.60 3.20
N LYS A 144 -6.25 -3.15 1.97
CA LYS A 144 -6.39 -1.74 1.63
C LYS A 144 -7.58 -1.54 0.70
N PHE A 145 -8.45 -0.59 1.05
CA PHE A 145 -9.50 -0.10 0.16
C PHE A 145 -9.02 1.19 -0.49
N ARG A 146 -9.03 1.24 -1.82
CA ARG A 146 -8.52 2.36 -2.61
C ARG A 146 -9.62 2.94 -3.48
N GLU A 147 -9.86 4.24 -3.36
CA GLU A 147 -10.53 5.02 -4.42
C GLU A 147 -9.47 5.71 -5.26
N GLU A 148 -9.31 5.30 -6.51
CA GLU A 148 -8.39 5.90 -7.46
C GLU A 148 -9.12 6.86 -8.39
N TYR A 149 -8.51 8.03 -8.61
CA TYR A 149 -8.91 9.02 -9.59
C TYR A 149 -7.74 9.23 -10.55
N LYS A 150 -7.92 8.90 -11.82
CA LYS A 150 -6.87 8.99 -12.83
C LYS A 150 -7.26 9.92 -13.97
N LYS A 151 -6.34 10.81 -14.35
CA LYS A 151 -6.42 11.65 -15.54
C LYS A 151 -5.02 11.89 -16.10
N ASP A 152 -4.84 11.58 -17.38
CA ASP A 152 -3.56 11.72 -18.06
C ASP A 152 -2.42 11.02 -17.29
N ASN A 153 -1.43 11.78 -16.84
CA ASN A 153 -0.26 11.32 -16.08
C ASN A 153 -0.39 11.51 -14.55
N THR A 154 -1.56 11.93 -14.06
CA THR A 154 -1.83 12.19 -12.66
C THR A 154 -2.77 11.13 -12.08
N VAL A 155 -2.39 10.59 -10.93
CA VAL A 155 -3.18 9.63 -10.16
C VAL A 155 -3.36 10.17 -8.74
N VAL A 156 -4.60 10.22 -8.28
CA VAL A 156 -4.94 10.58 -6.91
C VAL A 156 -5.64 9.41 -6.26
N THR A 157 -5.07 8.86 -5.18
CA THR A 157 -5.65 7.70 -4.49
C THR A 157 -6.03 8.05 -3.07
N PHE A 158 -7.25 7.72 -2.69
CA PHE A 158 -7.74 7.77 -1.31
C PHE A 158 -7.65 6.35 -0.76
N ASP A 159 -6.68 6.12 0.11
CA ASP A 159 -6.43 4.83 0.69
C ASP A 159 -6.96 4.76 2.11
N LYS A 160 -7.81 3.78 2.37
CA LYS A 160 -8.28 3.41 3.70
C LYS A 160 -7.71 2.04 4.08
N TRP A 161 -7.09 2.00 5.25
CA TRP A 161 -6.69 0.77 5.91
C TRP A 161 -7.50 0.60 7.20
N PRO A 162 -7.90 -0.61 7.57
CA PRO A 162 -8.67 -0.87 8.80
C PRO A 162 -8.04 -0.31 10.08
N ILE A 163 -6.71 -0.36 10.20
CA ILE A 163 -5.98 0.08 11.42
C ILE A 163 -5.01 1.24 11.21
N ILE A 164 -5.04 1.86 10.04
CA ILE A 164 -4.24 3.06 9.75
C ILE A 164 -5.17 4.15 9.28
N LYS A 165 -4.92 5.38 9.72
CA LYS A 165 -5.64 6.54 9.21
C LYS A 165 -5.58 6.62 7.69
N GLU A 166 -6.71 7.04 7.12
CA GLU A 166 -6.82 7.34 5.70
C GLU A 166 -5.69 8.27 5.24
N SER A 167 -5.20 8.03 4.03
CA SER A 167 -4.24 8.90 3.37
C SER A 167 -4.65 9.16 1.94
N ILE A 168 -4.23 10.31 1.43
CA ILE A 168 -4.34 10.65 0.02
C ILE A 168 -2.94 10.65 -0.56
N GLU A 169 -2.74 9.92 -1.65
CA GLU A 169 -1.51 9.91 -2.40
C GLU A 169 -1.76 10.58 -3.75
N ILE A 170 -0.89 11.52 -4.12
CA ILE A 170 -0.91 12.21 -5.40
C ILE A 170 0.38 11.80 -6.12
N GLU A 171 0.24 11.07 -7.22
CA GLU A 171 1.33 10.59 -8.05
C GLU A 171 1.28 11.30 -9.40
N ILE A 172 2.40 11.87 -9.83
CA ILE A 172 2.52 12.54 -11.13
C ILE A 172 3.69 11.94 -11.87
N ARG A 173 3.40 11.31 -13.01
CA ARG A 173 4.41 10.69 -13.88
C ARG A 173 4.81 11.67 -14.98
N SER A 174 5.72 12.61 -14.67
CA SER A 174 6.19 13.64 -15.60
C SER A 174 7.69 13.88 -15.50
N THR A 175 8.26 14.55 -16.51
CA THR A 175 9.61 15.12 -16.42
C THR A 175 9.63 16.44 -15.63
N GLU A 176 8.49 17.11 -15.44
CA GLU A 176 8.37 18.41 -14.76
C GLU A 176 7.49 18.35 -13.49
N VAL A 177 7.60 17.26 -12.74
CA VAL A 177 6.74 16.94 -11.58
C VAL A 177 6.59 18.10 -10.59
N SER A 178 7.65 18.85 -10.30
CA SER A 178 7.56 19.94 -9.32
C SER A 178 6.61 21.06 -9.76
N ASN A 179 6.57 21.35 -11.07
CA ASN A 179 5.66 22.35 -11.63
C ASN A 179 4.22 21.81 -11.64
N GLU A 180 4.02 20.59 -12.14
CA GLU A 180 2.70 19.95 -12.20
C GLU A 180 2.09 19.72 -10.80
N MET A 181 2.91 19.37 -9.80
CA MET A 181 2.46 19.25 -8.40
C MET A 181 2.04 20.61 -7.84
N THR A 182 2.77 21.69 -8.16
CA THR A 182 2.41 23.05 -7.73
C THR A 182 1.09 23.49 -8.37
N GLU A 183 0.91 23.20 -9.65
CA GLU A 183 -0.34 23.48 -10.37
C GLU A 183 -1.52 22.68 -9.79
N PHE A 184 -1.31 21.37 -9.55
CA PHE A 184 -2.29 20.52 -8.89
C PHE A 184 -2.71 21.07 -7.53
N GLU A 185 -1.73 21.45 -6.69
CA GLU A 185 -1.99 22.04 -5.38
C GLU A 185 -2.81 23.32 -5.49
N SER A 186 -2.44 24.23 -6.39
CA SER A 186 -3.16 25.48 -6.61
C SER A 186 -4.59 25.27 -7.12
N GLN A 187 -4.84 24.22 -7.90
CA GLN A 187 -6.15 23.96 -8.46
C GLN A 187 -7.07 23.21 -7.49
N PHE A 188 -6.56 22.18 -6.84
CA PHE A 188 -7.37 21.22 -6.09
C PHE A 188 -7.31 21.43 -4.58
N LEU A 189 -6.16 21.85 -4.07
CA LEU A 189 -5.88 21.96 -2.64
C LEU A 189 -5.90 23.41 -2.13
N ASP A 190 -6.18 24.39 -2.99
CA ASP A 190 -6.37 25.77 -2.54
C ASP A 190 -7.52 25.87 -1.54
N GLY A 191 -7.23 26.51 -0.40
CA GLY A 191 -8.11 26.62 0.75
C GLY A 191 -8.31 25.33 1.57
N ILE A 192 -7.68 24.20 1.20
CA ILE A 192 -7.79 22.93 1.93
C ILE A 192 -6.61 22.77 2.90
N GLU A 193 -6.91 22.49 4.16
CA GLU A 193 -5.86 22.24 5.16
C GLU A 193 -5.41 20.77 5.14
N TYR A 194 -4.12 20.55 4.88
CA TYR A 194 -3.53 19.21 4.80
C TYR A 194 -2.18 19.10 5.51
N GLN A 195 -1.82 17.87 5.88
CA GLN A 195 -0.53 17.49 6.42
C GLN A 195 0.22 16.59 5.44
N VAL A 196 1.49 16.86 5.17
CA VAL A 196 2.35 15.95 4.41
C VAL A 196 2.72 14.74 5.29
N ILE A 197 2.45 13.53 4.80
CA ILE A 197 2.78 12.29 5.50
C ILE A 197 4.22 11.91 5.17
N LYS A 198 5.10 11.97 6.18
CA LYS A 198 6.53 11.65 6.03
C LYS A 198 6.93 10.27 6.53
N GLY A 199 6.07 9.61 7.31
CA GLY A 199 6.31 8.30 7.89
C GLY A 199 6.04 7.13 6.94
N ARG A 200 6.36 5.94 7.43
CA ARG A 200 6.01 4.63 6.86
C ARG A 200 4.79 4.05 7.56
N TYR A 201 4.40 2.84 7.19
CA TYR A 201 3.25 2.16 7.83
C TYR A 201 3.43 2.00 9.34
N GLY A 202 4.63 1.62 9.81
CA GLY A 202 4.92 1.52 11.25
C GLY A 202 4.70 2.84 12.00
N ASP A 203 5.10 3.98 11.42
CA ASP A 203 4.86 5.30 12.02
C ASP A 203 3.37 5.64 12.10
N SER A 204 2.61 5.21 11.09
CA SER A 204 1.18 5.47 11.03
C SER A 204 0.40 4.63 12.04
N ILE A 205 0.87 3.41 12.35
CA ILE A 205 0.34 2.58 13.44
C ILE A 205 0.64 3.23 14.79
N LYS A 206 1.87 3.71 15.02
CA LYS A 206 2.22 4.44 16.25
C LYS A 206 1.33 5.66 16.47
N GLU A 207 1.03 6.40 15.40
CA GLU A 207 0.11 7.55 15.46
C GLU A 207 -1.28 7.12 15.96
N VAL A 208 -1.84 6.04 15.41
CA VAL A 208 -3.14 5.51 15.85
C VAL A 208 -3.09 5.03 17.30
N MET A 209 -2.02 4.34 17.72
CA MET A 209 -1.83 3.92 19.12
C MET A 209 -1.84 5.12 20.08
N ASN A 210 -1.08 6.18 19.75
CA ASN A 210 -1.00 7.38 20.58
C ASN A 210 -2.34 8.11 20.72
N GLU A 211 -3.17 8.10 19.67
CA GLU A 211 -4.45 8.80 19.67
C GLU A 211 -5.58 8.02 20.32
N THR A 212 -5.61 6.71 20.10
CA THR A 212 -6.67 5.85 20.62
C THR A 212 -6.34 5.31 22.01
N GLY A 213 -5.07 5.35 22.43
CA GLY A 213 -4.58 4.72 23.65
C GLY A 213 -4.49 3.20 23.56
N LYS A 214 -4.77 2.61 22.40
CA LYS A 214 -4.73 1.16 22.18
C LYS A 214 -3.30 0.64 22.07
N THR A 215 -3.08 -0.59 22.54
CA THR A 215 -1.84 -1.31 22.30
C THR A 215 -1.78 -1.84 20.87
N PHE A 216 -0.59 -2.28 20.45
CA PHE A 216 -0.41 -2.85 19.12
C PHE A 216 -1.16 -4.19 18.96
N GLU A 217 -1.24 -4.97 20.03
CA GLU A 217 -1.99 -6.22 20.09
C GLU A 217 -3.49 -5.97 19.92
N GLU A 218 -4.05 -4.96 20.60
CA GLU A 218 -5.46 -4.57 20.45
C GLU A 218 -5.78 -4.18 19.02
N LEU A 219 -4.93 -3.36 18.38
CA LEU A 219 -5.08 -3.00 16.97
C LEU A 219 -4.97 -4.23 16.05
N THR A 220 -4.07 -5.18 16.35
CA THR A 220 -3.92 -6.39 15.55
C THR A 220 -5.14 -7.31 15.67
N VAL A 221 -5.73 -7.42 16.86
CA VAL A 221 -6.98 -8.15 17.07
C VAL A 221 -8.11 -7.49 16.29
N GLU A 222 -8.28 -6.17 16.39
CA GLU A 222 -9.31 -5.45 15.61
C GLU A 222 -9.13 -5.63 14.10
N PHE A 223 -7.90 -5.55 13.61
CA PHE A 223 -7.61 -5.81 12.19
C PHE A 223 -8.06 -7.21 11.79
N ARG A 224 -7.74 -8.23 12.59
CA ARG A 224 -8.10 -9.61 12.32
C ARG A 224 -9.61 -9.82 12.38
N GLU A 225 -10.30 -9.19 13.32
CA GLU A 225 -11.75 -9.26 13.45
C GLU A 225 -12.47 -8.56 12.29
N GLU A 226 -11.97 -7.40 11.84
CA GLU A 226 -12.57 -6.64 10.73
C GLU A 226 -12.31 -7.30 9.38
N THR A 227 -11.13 -7.89 9.18
CA THR A 227 -10.66 -8.31 7.85
C THR A 227 -10.55 -9.82 7.68
N GLY A 228 -10.41 -10.58 8.76
CA GLY A 228 -10.03 -11.99 8.71
C GLY A 228 -8.54 -12.26 8.46
N PHE A 229 -7.72 -11.22 8.28
CA PHE A 229 -6.29 -11.35 7.95
C PHE A 229 -5.38 -11.22 9.17
N ASP A 230 -4.21 -11.86 9.06
CA ASP A 230 -3.12 -11.68 10.02
C ASP A 230 -2.15 -10.60 9.51
N LEU A 231 -1.88 -9.59 10.34
CA LEU A 231 -0.86 -8.57 10.07
C LEU A 231 0.55 -9.16 10.07
N GLY A 232 0.75 -10.37 10.60
CA GLY A 232 2.06 -11.00 10.67
C GLY A 232 3.05 -10.20 11.52
N ASN A 233 4.32 -10.18 11.12
CA ASN A 233 5.43 -9.63 11.90
C ASN A 233 5.60 -8.11 11.70
N ILE A 234 4.51 -7.36 11.47
CA ILE A 234 4.61 -5.90 11.27
C ILE A 234 5.21 -5.19 12.49
N CYS A 235 5.05 -5.77 13.69
CA CYS A 235 5.61 -5.27 14.95
C CYS A 235 7.13 -5.01 14.90
N LYS A 236 7.90 -5.83 14.14
CA LYS A 236 9.35 -5.63 13.90
C LYS A 236 9.65 -4.24 13.32
N TYR A 237 8.68 -3.62 12.65
CA TYR A 237 8.80 -2.33 11.97
C TYR A 237 8.16 -1.16 12.73
N VAL A 238 7.44 -1.45 13.82
CA VAL A 238 6.79 -0.45 14.69
C VAL A 238 7.74 -0.01 15.82
N GLU A 239 8.99 -0.49 15.88
CA GLU A 239 9.97 -0.16 16.94
C GLU A 239 9.39 -0.25 18.37
N ILE A 240 8.45 -1.17 18.57
CA ILE A 240 7.89 -1.49 19.88
C ILE A 240 8.90 -2.40 20.59
N PRO A 241 9.09 -2.31 21.92
CA PRO A 241 9.93 -3.25 22.65
C PRO A 241 9.56 -4.70 22.32
N GLU A 242 10.55 -5.56 22.06
CA GLU A 242 10.33 -6.97 21.66
C GLU A 242 9.48 -7.75 22.69
N THR A 243 9.43 -7.30 23.95
CA THR A 243 8.59 -7.88 25.01
C THR A 243 7.10 -7.78 24.71
N ASP A 244 6.69 -6.79 23.94
CA ASP A 244 5.29 -6.51 23.57
C ASP A 244 5.00 -7.03 22.14
N CYS A 245 5.91 -7.83 21.56
CA CYS A 245 5.73 -8.44 20.24
C CYS A 245 5.35 -9.93 20.31
N THR A 246 4.99 -10.42 21.49
CA THR A 246 4.69 -11.85 21.72
C THR A 246 3.26 -12.21 21.31
N LEU A 247 2.93 -12.00 20.03
CA LEU A 247 1.80 -12.70 19.42
C LEU A 247 2.20 -14.17 19.26
N ASN A 248 1.66 -14.99 20.16
CA ASN A 248 1.82 -16.45 20.17
C ASN A 248 1.64 -17.01 18.75
N THR A 249 2.71 -17.61 18.24
CA THR A 249 2.74 -18.39 16.99
C THR A 249 2.14 -19.78 17.21
N ASN A 250 1.02 -19.88 17.92
CA ASN A 250 0.27 -21.11 18.10
C ASN A 250 -0.86 -21.22 17.09
#